data_AF-M2Z614-F1
#
_entry.id   AF-M2Z614-F1
#
_cell.length_a   1.000
_cell.length_b   1.000
_cell.length_c   1.000
_cell.angle_alpha   90.00
_cell.angle_beta   90.00
_cell.angle_gamma   90.00
#
_symmetry.space_group_name_H-M   'P 1'
#
loop_
_entity.id
_entity.type
_entity.pdbx_description
1 polymer ?
#
loop_
_entity_poly.entity_id
_entity_poly.type
_entity_poly.pdbx_seq_one_letter_code
_entity_poly.pdbx_strand_id
1 'polypeptide(L)'
;MAANGALEVDLFAQADASRVRGTIYSGFGWQTDFVVGALQSPGGRAIITLPSWHPKADVSTVVPRLSGSVTSFQHSFLVSEHGARPSGATTRTSRRDRSSTTSRIRLPGKNP
;
A
#
# COMPACT_ATOMS: atom_id res chain seq x y z
N MET A 1 4.71 -17.87 -3.87
CA MET A 1 4.79 -16.43 -3.51
C MET A 1 4.16 -15.64 -4.64
N ALA A 2 3.41 -14.59 -4.32
CA ALA A 2 2.88 -13.63 -5.28
C ALA A 2 3.32 -12.21 -4.92
N ALA A 3 3.61 -11.39 -5.92
CA ALA A 3 3.95 -9.99 -5.77
C ALA A 3 3.14 -9.18 -6.78
N ASN A 4 2.35 -8.22 -6.29
CA ASN A 4 1.50 -7.38 -7.12
C ASN A 4 1.72 -5.91 -6.80
N GLY A 5 1.63 -5.06 -7.83
CA GLY A 5 1.68 -3.61 -7.65
C GLY A 5 0.38 -3.03 -7.10
N ALA A 6 0.46 -1.90 -6.42
CA ALA A 6 -0.67 -1.04 -6.10
C ALA A 6 -0.36 0.42 -6.44
N LEU A 7 -1.41 1.22 -6.65
CA LEU A 7 -1.32 2.67 -6.85
C LEU A 7 -1.35 3.39 -5.51
N GLU A 8 -2.23 2.95 -4.61
CA GLU A 8 -2.38 3.51 -3.27
C GLU A 8 -2.65 2.41 -2.25
N VAL A 9 -2.24 2.64 -1.00
CA VAL A 9 -2.60 1.82 0.16
C VAL A 9 -3.02 2.69 1.33
N ASP A 10 -3.91 2.20 2.17
CA ASP A 10 -4.29 2.89 3.39
C ASP A 10 -3.70 2.31 4.68
N LEU A 11 -3.95 3.02 5.78
CA LEU A 11 -3.51 2.63 7.12
C LEU A 11 -4.20 1.37 7.66
N PHE A 12 -5.20 0.83 6.95
CA PHE A 12 -5.85 -0.43 7.23
C PHE A 12 -5.29 -1.58 6.37
N ALA A 13 -4.20 -1.33 5.64
CA ALA A 13 -3.59 -2.25 4.69
C ALA A 13 -4.56 -2.70 3.59
N GLN A 14 -5.48 -1.82 3.18
CA GLN A 14 -6.25 -1.96 1.95
C GLN A 14 -5.46 -1.36 0.80
N ALA A 15 -5.48 -1.98 -0.38
CA ALA A 15 -4.77 -1.52 -1.56
C ALA A 15 -5.74 -1.26 -2.72
N ASP A 16 -5.50 -0.20 -3.50
CA ASP A 16 -6.14 0.05 -4.80
C ASP A 16 -5.08 0.00 -5.90
N ALA A 17 -5.33 -0.83 -6.92
CA ALA A 17 -4.49 -0.97 -8.10
C ALA A 17 -5.22 -0.61 -9.41
N SER A 18 -6.40 0.00 -9.31
CA SER A 18 -7.31 0.20 -10.44
C SER A 18 -7.67 1.66 -10.69
N ARG A 19 -7.63 2.52 -9.67
CA ARG A 19 -8.06 3.91 -9.79
C ARG A 19 -7.00 4.91 -9.34
N VAL A 20 -7.02 6.07 -9.99
CA VAL A 20 -6.30 7.28 -9.57
C VAL A 20 -7.31 8.42 -9.58
N ARG A 21 -7.45 9.15 -8.47
CA ARG A 21 -8.37 10.30 -8.34
C ARG A 21 -9.83 9.99 -8.77
N GLY A 22 -10.30 8.78 -8.50
CA GLY A 22 -11.67 8.34 -8.83
C GLY A 22 -11.86 7.88 -10.29
N THR A 23 -10.85 8.00 -11.15
CA THR A 23 -10.89 7.51 -12.53
C THR A 23 -10.24 6.14 -12.65
N ILE A 24 -10.81 5.26 -13.47
CA ILE A 24 -10.21 3.96 -13.78
C ILE A 24 -8.93 4.19 -14.58
N TYR A 25 -7.82 3.74 -14.00
CA TYR A 25 -6.49 3.76 -14.61
C TYR A 25 -6.12 2.38 -15.15
N SER A 26 -6.57 1.32 -14.46
CA SER A 26 -6.34 -0.07 -14.81
C SER A 26 -7.46 -0.98 -14.27
N GLY A 27 -7.56 -2.20 -14.79
CA GLY A 27 -8.39 -3.24 -14.19
C GLY A 27 -7.68 -3.93 -13.02
N PHE A 28 -8.45 -4.61 -12.17
CA PHE A 28 -7.91 -5.41 -11.05
C PHE A 28 -7.10 -6.63 -11.52
N GLY A 29 -7.40 -7.15 -12.72
CA GLY A 29 -6.73 -8.30 -13.30
C GLY A 29 -6.81 -9.55 -12.41
N TRP A 30 -5.73 -10.32 -12.38
CA TRP A 30 -5.59 -11.57 -11.60
C TRP A 30 -4.96 -11.35 -10.22
N GLN A 31 -4.81 -10.09 -9.80
CA GLN A 31 -4.12 -9.74 -8.56
C GLN A 31 -4.72 -10.48 -7.36
N THR A 32 -6.04 -10.51 -7.25
CA THR A 32 -6.75 -11.20 -6.17
C THR A 32 -6.51 -12.70 -6.21
N ASP A 33 -6.55 -13.32 -7.38
CA ASP A 33 -6.35 -14.77 -7.53
C ASP A 33 -4.94 -15.18 -7.10
N PHE A 34 -3.93 -14.38 -7.47
CA PHE A 34 -2.55 -14.62 -7.04
C PHE A 34 -2.36 -14.38 -5.54
N VAL A 35 -3.03 -13.39 -4.95
CA VAL A 35 -3.01 -13.16 -3.49
C VAL A 35 -3.60 -14.37 -2.77
N VAL A 36 -4.79 -14.83 -3.16
CA VAL A 36 -5.47 -15.96 -2.54
C VAL A 36 -4.65 -17.24 -2.72
N GLY A 37 -4.21 -17.54 -3.94
CA GLY A 37 -3.39 -18.72 -4.24
C GLY A 37 -2.06 -18.73 -3.47
N ALA A 38 -1.44 -17.56 -3.30
CA ALA A 38 -0.22 -17.46 -2.50
C ALA A 38 -0.48 -17.66 -1.00
N LEU A 39 -1.61 -17.21 -0.46
CA LEU A 39 -1.95 -17.41 0.96
C LEU A 39 -2.36 -18.86 1.27
N GLN A 40 -2.87 -19.60 0.29
CA GLN A 40 -3.25 -21.01 0.45
C GLN A 40 -2.08 -21.99 0.22
N SER A 41 -0.98 -21.52 -0.39
CA SER A 41 0.21 -22.34 -0.62
C SER A 41 1.02 -22.51 0.69
N PRO A 42 1.54 -23.72 0.99
CA PRO A 42 2.40 -23.94 2.16
C PRO A 42 3.61 -22.99 2.17
N GLY A 43 3.74 -22.18 3.22
CA GLY A 43 4.80 -21.16 3.34
C GLY A 43 4.67 -19.99 2.35
N GLY A 44 3.56 -19.89 1.64
CA GLY A 44 3.31 -18.86 0.65
C GLY A 44 3.10 -17.47 1.27
N ARG A 45 3.41 -16.45 0.48
CA ARG A 45 3.37 -15.04 0.87
C ARG A 45 2.76 -14.23 -0.27
N ALA A 46 1.81 -13.37 0.08
CA ALA A 46 1.23 -12.38 -0.81
C ALA A 46 1.86 -11.02 -0.49
N ILE A 47 2.47 -10.38 -1.48
CA ILE A 47 3.18 -9.12 -1.30
C ILE A 47 2.53 -8.06 -2.18
N ILE A 48 2.29 -6.89 -1.61
CA ILE A 48 1.89 -5.69 -2.34
C ILE A 48 3.10 -4.74 -2.39
N THR A 49 3.46 -4.30 -3.58
CA THR A 49 4.58 -3.40 -3.83
C THR A 49 4.07 -2.05 -4.32
N LEU A 50 4.63 -0.97 -3.75
CA LEU A 50 4.39 0.38 -4.21
C LEU A 50 5.52 1.31 -3.73
N PRO A 51 5.92 2.32 -4.53
CA PRO A 51 6.79 3.37 -4.02
C PRO A 51 6.05 4.14 -2.92
N SER A 52 6.72 4.70 -1.92
CA SER A 52 6.06 5.52 -0.89
C SER A 52 5.58 6.87 -1.40
N TRP A 53 6.18 7.35 -2.50
CA TRP A 53 5.88 8.63 -3.14
C TRP A 53 5.69 8.48 -4.64
N HIS A 54 4.70 9.17 -5.20
CA HIS A 54 4.49 9.26 -6.64
C HIS A 54 5.12 10.56 -7.18
N PRO A 55 6.27 10.50 -7.88
CA PRO A 55 7.07 11.68 -8.19
C PRO A 55 6.38 12.68 -9.13
N LYS A 56 5.61 12.19 -10.13
CA LYS A 56 4.93 13.08 -11.08
C LYS A 56 3.71 13.78 -10.49
N ALA A 57 3.08 13.16 -9.50
CA ALA A 57 1.87 13.70 -8.88
C ALA A 57 2.18 14.46 -7.58
N ASP A 58 3.42 14.35 -7.11
CA ASP A 58 3.94 14.92 -5.88
C ASP A 58 3.08 14.61 -4.64
N VAL A 59 2.72 13.34 -4.49
CA VAL A 59 1.87 12.85 -3.40
C VAL A 59 2.37 11.52 -2.85
N SER A 60 2.04 11.26 -1.58
CA SER A 60 2.22 9.96 -0.95
C SER A 60 1.25 8.94 -1.55
N THR A 61 1.73 7.72 -1.80
CA THR A 61 0.89 6.57 -2.18
C THR A 61 0.28 5.88 -0.96
N VAL A 62 0.79 6.18 0.24
CA VAL A 62 0.20 5.78 1.51
C VAL A 62 -0.76 6.87 1.96
N VAL A 63 -2.06 6.56 1.95
CA VAL A 63 -3.15 7.50 2.28
C VAL A 63 -3.80 7.15 3.63
N PRO A 64 -4.48 8.09 4.31
CA PRO A 64 -5.16 7.77 5.57
C PRO A 64 -6.28 6.73 5.42
N ARG A 65 -7.01 6.78 4.31
CA ARG A 65 -8.13 5.89 3.97
C ARG A 65 -8.35 5.96 2.46
N LEU A 66 -8.53 4.81 1.81
CA LEU A 66 -8.89 4.78 0.39
C LEU A 66 -10.28 5.44 0.19
N SER A 67 -10.39 6.33 -0.79
CA SER A 67 -11.66 6.99 -1.15
C SER A 67 -12.41 6.26 -2.26
N GLY A 68 -11.77 5.25 -2.88
CA GLY A 68 -12.26 4.52 -4.03
C GLY A 68 -12.43 3.03 -3.76
N SER A 69 -12.01 2.23 -4.73
CA SER A 69 -12.05 0.77 -4.68
C SER A 69 -11.01 0.20 -3.74
N VAL A 70 -11.29 -0.98 -3.20
CA VAL A 70 -10.26 -1.86 -2.66
C VAL A 70 -10.10 -3.01 -3.65
N THR A 71 -8.90 -3.17 -4.22
CA THR A 71 -8.58 -4.29 -5.13
C THR A 71 -7.92 -5.44 -4.38
N SER A 72 -7.23 -5.17 -3.28
CA SER A 72 -6.60 -6.20 -2.46
C SER A 72 -6.58 -5.82 -0.99
N PHE A 73 -6.74 -6.81 -0.12
CA PHE A 73 -6.63 -6.73 1.34
C PHE A 73 -6.07 -8.07 1.85
N GLN A 74 -5.67 -8.14 3.13
CA GLN A 74 -5.14 -9.37 3.77
C GLN A 74 -3.86 -9.97 3.15
N HIS A 75 -3.16 -9.23 2.28
CA HIS A 75 -1.82 -9.61 1.84
C HIS A 75 -0.86 -9.70 3.04
N SER A 76 0.23 -10.45 2.89
CA SER A 76 1.19 -10.71 3.98
C SER A 76 2.07 -9.49 4.27
N PHE A 77 2.53 -8.80 3.22
CA PHE A 77 3.48 -7.69 3.34
C PHE A 77 3.17 -6.54 2.37
N LEU A 78 3.42 -5.33 2.84
CA LEU A 78 3.61 -4.12 2.04
C LEU A 78 5.11 -3.88 1.85
N VAL A 79 5.54 -3.59 0.64
CA VAL A 79 6.96 -3.32 0.32
C VAL A 79 7.08 -2.00 -0.43
N SER A 80 7.95 -1.13 0.07
CA SER A 80 8.38 0.10 -0.59
C SER A 80 9.91 0.22 -0.58
N GLU A 81 10.44 1.31 -1.12
CA GLU A 81 11.86 1.67 -1.05
C GLU A 81 12.39 1.80 0.39
N HIS A 82 11.52 1.91 1.39
CA HIS A 82 11.87 1.95 2.80
C HIS A 82 11.89 0.57 3.48
N GLY A 83 11.58 -0.50 2.73
CA GLY A 83 11.59 -1.88 3.20
C GLY A 83 10.21 -2.53 3.25
N ALA A 84 10.15 -3.69 3.91
CA ALA A 84 8.95 -4.51 4.02
C ALA A 84 8.26 -4.34 5.38
N ARG A 85 6.92 -4.23 5.38
CA ARG A 85 6.09 -4.23 6.59
C ARG A 85 5.00 -5.30 6.53
N PRO A 86 4.80 -6.10 7.58
CA PRO A 86 3.66 -7.02 7.66
C PRO A 86 2.33 -6.28 7.74
N SER A 87 1.32 -6.72 7.00
CA SER A 87 0.01 -6.04 6.95
C SER A 87 -0.78 -6.12 8.26
N GLY A 88 -0.51 -7.13 9.10
CA GLY A 88 -1.08 -7.27 10.44
C GLY A 88 -0.40 -6.43 11.52
N ALA A 89 0.70 -5.73 11.20
CA ALA A 89 1.45 -4.92 12.17
C ALA A 89 0.81 -3.54 12.43
N THR A 90 -0.45 -3.31 11.98
CA THR A 90 -1.22 -2.10 12.30
C THR A 90 -1.21 -1.87 13.80
N THR A 91 -0.33 -0.97 14.20
CA THR A 91 0.00 -0.77 15.59
C THR A 91 -1.12 0.06 16.19
N ARG A 92 -1.75 -0.47 17.24
CA ARG A 92 -2.54 0.25 18.25
C ARG A 92 -1.66 1.25 19.04
N THR A 93 -0.81 2.01 18.35
CA THR A 93 0.17 2.96 18.90
C THR A 93 0.40 4.14 17.95
N SER A 94 -0.57 4.52 17.10
CA SER A 94 -0.53 5.78 16.33
C SER A 94 -1.51 6.85 16.85
N ARG A 95 -2.08 6.69 18.05
CA ARG A 95 -2.90 7.74 18.70
C ARG A 95 -2.06 8.76 19.47
N ARG A 96 -0.82 8.42 19.83
CA ARG A 96 0.14 9.34 20.48
C ARG A 96 1.11 9.99 19.49
N ASP A 97 1.02 9.60 18.23
CA ASP A 97 1.99 9.97 17.20
C ASP A 97 1.33 10.52 15.94
N ARG A 98 0.30 11.33 16.16
CA ARG A 98 -0.39 12.11 15.13
C ARG A 98 0.50 13.19 14.51
N SER A 99 1.72 13.38 15.03
CA SER A 99 2.72 14.32 14.53
C SER A 99 3.92 13.64 13.86
N SER A 100 4.33 12.41 14.23
CA SER A 100 5.58 11.82 13.70
C SER A 100 5.43 10.73 12.63
N THR A 101 4.26 10.10 12.45
CA THR A 101 4.09 9.18 11.30
C THR A 101 3.97 9.94 9.98
N THR A 102 3.33 11.11 9.99
CA THR A 102 3.41 12.07 8.88
C THR A 102 4.84 12.61 8.73
N SER A 103 5.65 12.65 9.78
CA SER A 103 7.04 13.14 9.75
C SER A 103 8.09 12.10 9.36
N ARG A 104 7.83 10.79 9.45
CA ARG A 104 8.78 9.75 8.98
C ARG A 104 8.57 9.33 7.53
N ILE A 105 7.41 9.67 6.97
CA ILE A 105 7.12 9.59 5.52
C ILE A 105 7.30 10.98 4.86
N ARG A 106 7.59 12.04 5.63
CA ARG A 106 7.86 13.39 5.13
C ARG A 106 9.20 13.91 5.67
N LEU A 107 10.29 13.77 4.90
CA LEU A 107 11.56 14.50 5.05
C LEU A 107 12.32 14.53 3.70
N PRO A 108 13.18 15.54 3.45
CA PRO A 108 12.95 16.97 3.36
C PRO A 108 12.66 17.39 1.91
N GLY A 109 11.98 18.53 1.74
CA GLY A 109 11.77 19.12 0.43
C GLY A 109 13.09 19.35 -0.32
N LYS A 110 13.16 18.86 -1.56
CA LYS A 110 13.96 19.52 -2.59
C LYS A 110 13.10 20.64 -3.16
N ASN A 111 13.43 21.87 -2.78
CA ASN A 111 13.31 23.05 -3.63
C ASN A 111 14.64 23.81 -3.48
N PRO A 112 15.06 24.63 -4.46
CA PRO A 112 14.22 25.38 -5.41
C PRO A 112 13.90 24.65 -6.72
#